data_AF-A0A966DCU8-F1
#
_entry.id   AF-A0A966DCU8-F1
#
_cell.length_a   1.000
_cell.length_b   1.000
_cell.length_c   1.000
_cell.angle_alpha   90.00
_cell.angle_beta   90.00
_cell.angle_gamma   90.00
#
_symmetry.space_group_name_H-M   'P 1'
#
loop_
_entity.id
_entity.type
_entity.pdbx_description
1 polymer ?
#
loop_
_entity_poly.entity_id
_entity_poly.type
_entity_poly.pdbx_seq_one_letter_code
_entity_poly.pdbx_strand_id
1 'polypeptide(L)'
;MIKCASLFSQILHEMSLSTVSFEQLVMKHGNDRNAKGFTSKAQLVAMIFSLLARADSLREITNGLLCCNGKVKHLGIKAALKRSTLAYANEHRNADLYEEYFWKQLQHFRTRNMLM
;
A
#
# COMPACT_ATOMS: atom_id res chain seq x y z
N MET A 1 6.97 -22.69 -10.93
CA MET A 1 8.03 -21.66 -11.15
C MET A 1 7.78 -20.53 -10.16
N ILE A 2 8.52 -20.52 -9.04
CA ILE A 2 8.40 -19.42 -8.06
C ILE A 2 8.99 -18.18 -8.74
N LYS A 3 8.15 -17.21 -9.11
CA LYS A 3 8.65 -15.89 -9.52
C LYS A 3 9.44 -15.37 -8.33
N CYS A 4 10.74 -15.07 -8.49
CA CYS A 4 11.55 -14.47 -7.44
C CYS A 4 10.96 -13.10 -7.05
N ALA A 5 10.02 -13.11 -6.11
CA ALA A 5 9.32 -11.96 -5.58
C ALA A 5 10.02 -11.54 -4.28
N SER A 6 10.27 -10.25 -4.10
CA SER A 6 10.77 -9.72 -2.82
C SER A 6 9.76 -10.01 -1.72
N LEU A 7 10.21 -10.05 -0.45
CA LEU A 7 9.31 -10.16 0.72
C LEU A 7 8.21 -9.08 0.67
N PHE A 8 8.55 -7.86 0.26
CA PHE A 8 7.59 -6.79 0.01
C PHE A 8 6.51 -7.17 -1.02
N SER A 9 6.90 -7.76 -2.14
CA SER A 9 5.96 -8.22 -3.17
C SER A 9 5.10 -9.38 -2.68
N GLN A 10 5.67 -10.30 -1.89
CA GLN A 10 4.94 -11.40 -1.26
C GLN A 10 3.90 -10.89 -0.26
N ILE A 11 4.27 -9.96 0.62
CA ILE A 11 3.34 -9.33 1.58
C ILE A 11 2.18 -8.66 0.85
N LEU A 12 2.47 -7.84 -0.16
CA LEU A 12 1.41 -7.18 -0.95
C LEU A 12 0.53 -8.18 -1.68
N HIS A 13 1.12 -9.28 -2.18
CA HIS A 13 0.37 -10.35 -2.82
C HIS A 13 -0.58 -11.04 -1.83
N GLU A 14 -0.10 -11.45 -0.66
CA GLU A 14 -0.94 -12.07 0.37
C GLU A 14 -2.05 -11.13 0.84
N MET A 15 -1.76 -9.84 1.01
CA MET A 15 -2.78 -8.85 1.34
C MET A 15 -3.85 -8.72 0.24
N SER A 16 -3.46 -8.88 -1.03
CA SER A 16 -4.39 -8.82 -2.18
C SER A 16 -5.23 -10.08 -2.36
N LEU A 17 -4.81 -11.22 -1.82
CA LEU A 17 -5.57 -12.48 -1.86
C LEU A 17 -6.66 -12.56 -0.79
N SER A 18 -6.67 -11.62 0.16
CA SER A 18 -7.70 -11.54 1.18
C SER A 18 -9.08 -11.28 0.57
N THR A 19 -10.11 -11.76 1.25
CA THR A 19 -11.52 -11.45 0.92
C THR A 19 -11.88 -9.99 1.21
N VAL A 20 -11.02 -9.25 1.91
CA VAL A 20 -11.22 -7.83 2.23
C VAL A 20 -10.92 -6.98 0.99
N SER A 21 -11.97 -6.42 0.39
CA SER A 21 -11.81 -5.50 -0.74
C SER A 21 -11.34 -4.12 -0.27
N PHE A 22 -10.09 -3.77 -0.60
CA PHE A 22 -9.54 -2.44 -0.34
C PHE A 22 -10.28 -1.37 -1.16
N GLU A 23 -10.66 -1.69 -2.40
CA GLU A 23 -11.36 -0.77 -3.29
C GLU A 23 -12.74 -0.37 -2.75
N GLN A 24 -13.49 -1.31 -2.15
CA GLN A 24 -14.76 -1.00 -1.47
C GLN A 24 -14.56 -0.08 -0.27
N LEU A 25 -13.48 -0.27 0.50
CA LEU A 25 -13.14 0.61 1.62
C LEU A 25 -12.76 2.02 1.14
N VAL A 26 -12.00 2.12 0.06
CA VAL A 26 -11.67 3.42 -0.57
C VAL A 26 -12.94 4.16 -0.98
N MET A 27 -13.93 3.46 -1.56
CA MET A 27 -15.22 4.06 -1.91
C MET A 27 -16.00 4.52 -0.68
N LYS A 28 -16.06 3.68 0.38
CA LYS A 28 -16.71 3.99 1.65
C LYS A 28 -16.15 5.26 2.31
N HIS A 29 -14.82 5.35 2.38
CA HIS A 29 -14.12 6.48 3.02
C HIS A 29 -13.98 7.70 2.11
N GLY A 30 -14.14 7.55 0.80
CA GLY A 30 -14.06 8.65 -0.16
C GLY A 30 -12.65 9.22 -0.36
N ASN A 31 -11.60 8.53 0.09
CA ASN A 31 -10.20 9.02 0.07
C ASN A 31 -9.63 9.27 -1.34
N ASP A 32 -10.24 8.72 -2.38
CA ASP A 32 -9.82 8.89 -3.77
C ASP A 32 -10.74 9.80 -4.61
N ARG A 33 -11.75 10.46 -4.02
CA ARG A 33 -12.73 11.30 -4.77
C ARG A 33 -12.09 12.37 -5.66
N ASN A 34 -10.95 12.92 -5.25
CA ASN A 34 -10.20 13.94 -6.00
C ASN A 34 -8.80 13.46 -6.44
N ALA A 35 -8.54 12.15 -6.42
CA ALA A 35 -7.22 11.61 -6.71
C ALA A 35 -6.85 11.78 -8.20
N LYS A 36 -5.83 12.60 -8.49
CA LYS A 36 -5.27 12.80 -9.84
C LYS A 36 -4.08 11.87 -10.08
N GLY A 37 -4.36 10.58 -10.25
CA GLY A 37 -3.37 9.57 -10.65
C GLY A 37 -2.55 8.93 -9.51
N PHE A 38 -2.53 9.50 -8.31
CA PHE A 38 -2.00 8.87 -7.10
C PHE A 38 -3.15 8.36 -6.24
N THR A 39 -3.30 7.04 -6.08
CA THR A 39 -4.42 6.41 -5.36
C THR A 39 -4.09 6.14 -3.90
N SER A 40 -5.10 5.85 -3.09
CA SER A 40 -4.93 5.38 -1.71
C SER A 40 -4.17 4.04 -1.68
N LYS A 41 -4.32 3.22 -2.72
CA LYS A 41 -3.55 1.96 -2.88
C LYS A 41 -2.06 2.25 -3.08
N ALA A 42 -1.70 3.25 -3.89
CA ALA A 42 -0.31 3.65 -4.07
C ALA A 42 0.31 4.21 -2.78
N GLN A 43 -0.48 4.93 -1.97
CA GLN A 43 -0.06 5.40 -0.65
C GLN A 43 0.13 4.24 0.34
N LEU A 44 -0.80 3.28 0.38
CA LEU A 44 -0.66 2.07 1.21
C LEU A 44 0.66 1.34 0.90
N VAL A 45 0.95 1.11 -0.38
CA VAL A 45 2.19 0.47 -0.83
C VAL A 45 3.42 1.25 -0.36
N ALA A 46 3.36 2.59 -0.38
CA ALA A 46 4.45 3.44 0.08
C ALA A 46 4.67 3.37 1.60
N MET A 47 3.60 3.30 2.39
CA MET A 47 3.70 3.17 3.85
C MET A 47 4.16 1.77 4.28
N ILE A 48 3.76 0.72 3.56
CA ILE A 48 4.29 -0.63 3.81
C ILE A 48 5.78 -0.69 3.47
N PHE A 49 6.19 -0.06 2.36
CA PHE A 49 7.60 0.03 2.02
C PHE A 49 8.40 0.76 3.09
N SER A 50 7.89 1.88 3.62
CA SER A 50 8.60 2.63 4.67
C SER A 50 8.82 1.81 5.92
N LEU A 51 7.83 1.01 6.32
CA LEU A 51 7.93 0.09 7.45
C LEU A 51 9.00 -1.00 7.23
N LEU A 52 8.98 -1.66 6.07
CA LEU A 52 9.89 -2.79 5.79
C LEU A 52 11.32 -2.34 5.49
N ALA A 53 11.48 -1.21 4.80
CA ALA A 53 12.78 -0.66 4.45
C ALA A 53 13.39 0.21 5.57
N ARG A 54 12.66 0.44 6.67
CA ARG A 54 13.00 1.42 7.72
C ARG A 54 13.35 2.79 7.12
N ALA A 55 12.54 3.24 6.17
CA ALA A 55 12.70 4.52 5.52
C ALA A 55 11.93 5.59 6.30
N ASP A 56 12.65 6.42 7.04
CA ASP A 56 12.08 7.40 7.97
C ASP A 56 11.73 8.74 7.29
N SER A 57 12.24 8.99 6.08
CA SER A 57 11.96 10.20 5.31
C SER A 57 11.18 9.94 4.02
N LEU A 58 10.35 10.92 3.62
CA LEU A 58 9.64 10.87 2.34
C LEU A 58 10.59 10.70 1.14
N ARG A 59 11.83 11.21 1.25
CA ARG A 59 12.85 11.08 0.20
C ARG A 59 13.32 9.64 0.07
N GLU A 60 13.61 8.97 1.19
CA GLU A 60 14.00 7.56 1.20
C GLU A 60 12.87 6.67 0.68
N ILE A 61 11.62 6.95 1.06
CA ILE A 61 10.45 6.22 0.56
C ILE A 61 10.34 6.37 -0.96
N THR A 62 10.35 7.60 -1.48
CA THR A 62 10.15 7.82 -2.93
C THR A 62 11.32 7.30 -3.75
N ASN A 63 12.57 7.51 -3.29
CA ASN A 63 13.76 7.05 -4.00
C ASN A 63 13.90 5.52 -3.93
N GLY A 64 13.64 4.91 -2.78
CA GLY A 64 13.67 3.46 -2.61
C GLY A 64 12.65 2.76 -3.51
N LEU A 65 11.41 3.26 -3.55
CA LEU A 65 10.40 2.76 -4.48
C LEU A 65 10.78 2.99 -5.95
N LEU A 66 11.43 4.11 -6.27
CA LEU A 66 11.91 4.38 -7.63
C LEU A 66 12.99 3.39 -8.06
N CYS A 67 13.92 3.02 -7.17
CA CYS A 67 14.91 1.97 -7.41
C CYS A 67 14.25 0.60 -7.64
N CYS A 68 13.11 0.35 -7.00
CA CYS A 68 12.33 -0.88 -7.20
C CYS A 68 11.40 -0.85 -8.43
N ASN A 69 11.20 0.30 -9.09
CA ASN A 69 10.08 0.58 -10.01
C ASN A 69 9.90 -0.44 -11.15
N GLY A 70 10.98 -1.07 -11.64
CA GLY A 70 10.90 -2.14 -12.64
C GLY A 70 10.13 -3.39 -12.16
N LYS A 71 10.12 -3.67 -10.86
CA LYS A 71 9.48 -4.85 -10.23
C LYS A 71 8.10 -4.53 -9.61
N VAL A 72 7.75 -3.26 -9.44
CA VAL A 72 6.53 -2.81 -8.71
C VAL A 72 5.41 -2.25 -9.60
N LYS A 73 5.64 -2.09 -10.91
CA LYS A 73 4.60 -1.61 -11.86
C LYS A 73 3.31 -2.44 -11.80
N HIS A 74 3.42 -3.74 -11.58
CA HIS A 74 2.28 -4.65 -11.47
C HIS A 74 1.55 -4.58 -10.12
N LEU A 75 2.13 -3.89 -9.13
CA LEU A 75 1.57 -3.74 -7.78
C LEU A 75 0.78 -2.42 -7.61
N GLY A 76 0.45 -1.75 -8.73
CA GLY A 76 -0.42 -0.58 -8.75
C GLY A 76 0.29 0.78 -8.75
N ILE A 77 1.62 0.81 -8.70
CA ILE A 77 2.41 2.04 -8.90
C ILE A 77 2.68 2.20 -10.40
N LYS A 78 1.78 2.92 -11.08
CA LYS A 78 1.85 3.14 -12.54
C LYS A 78 2.92 4.14 -12.96
N ALA A 79 3.33 5.03 -12.04
CA ALA A 79 4.32 6.07 -12.28
C ALA A 79 5.18 6.32 -11.03
N ALA A 80 6.36 6.90 -11.21
CA ALA A 80 7.24 7.28 -10.12
C ALA A 80 6.49 8.13 -9.07
N LEU A 81 6.56 7.74 -7.80
CA LEU A 81 5.99 8.50 -6.70
C LEU A 81 6.73 9.83 -6.57
N LYS A 82 6.02 10.94 -6.69
CA LYS A 82 6.57 12.27 -6.38
C LYS A 82 6.48 12.51 -4.88
N ARG A 83 7.56 13.01 -4.29
CA ARG A 83 7.63 13.36 -2.86
C ARG A 83 6.50 14.30 -2.42
N SER A 84 6.22 15.35 -3.19
CA SER A 84 5.15 16.31 -2.88
C SER A 84 3.77 15.68 -2.93
N THR A 85 3.54 14.74 -3.85
CA THR A 85 2.28 14.00 -3.94
C THR A 85 2.07 13.08 -2.73
N LEU A 86 3.12 12.39 -2.28
CA LEU A 86 3.05 11.56 -1.07
C LEU A 86 2.84 12.41 0.19
N ALA A 87 3.54 13.54 0.32
CA ALA A 87 3.36 14.48 1.42
C ALA A 87 1.91 14.98 1.50
N TYR A 88 1.39 15.47 0.38
CA TYR A 88 0.02 15.96 0.27
C TYR A 88 -0.99 14.87 0.67
N ALA A 89 -0.81 13.65 0.18
CA ALA A 89 -1.70 12.54 0.51
C ALA A 89 -1.62 12.12 1.99
N ASN A 90 -0.46 12.20 2.63
CA ASN A 90 -0.32 11.93 4.06
C ASN A 90 -1.02 12.98 4.92
N GLU A 91 -1.07 14.23 4.46
CA GLU A 91 -1.72 15.33 5.17
C GLU A 91 -3.24 15.36 4.96
N HIS A 92 -3.72 15.03 3.76
CA HIS A 92 -5.11 15.28 3.36
C HIS A 92 -6.00 14.03 3.33
N ARG A 93 -5.45 12.82 3.39
CA ARG A 93 -6.27 11.60 3.42
C ARG A 93 -6.44 11.10 4.84
N ASN A 94 -7.69 10.80 5.17
CA ASN A 94 -8.02 10.28 6.47
C ASN A 94 -7.40 8.87 6.65
N ALA A 95 -6.76 8.66 7.80
CA ALA A 95 -6.14 7.41 8.19
C ALA A 95 -7.15 6.29 8.47
N ASP A 96 -8.42 6.63 8.74
CA ASP A 96 -9.51 5.69 9.06
C ASP A 96 -9.64 4.56 8.01
N LEU A 97 -9.38 4.87 6.74
CA LEU A 97 -9.34 3.88 5.66
C LEU A 97 -8.33 2.77 5.94
N TYR A 98 -7.11 3.15 6.30
CA TYR A 98 -5.99 2.23 6.47
C TYR A 98 -6.15 1.44 7.77
N GLU A 99 -6.68 2.08 8.82
CA GLU A 99 -7.02 1.43 10.08
C GLU A 99 -8.12 0.37 9.89
N GLU A 100 -9.24 0.72 9.25
CA GLU A 100 -10.31 -0.26 9.00
C GLU A 100 -9.81 -1.42 8.13
N TYR A 101 -8.97 -1.13 7.13
CA TYR A 101 -8.38 -2.16 6.30
C TYR A 101 -7.47 -3.09 7.12
N PHE A 102 -6.63 -2.55 8.00
CA PHE A 102 -5.77 -3.34 8.88
C PHE A 102 -6.59 -4.31 9.75
N TRP A 103 -7.61 -3.81 10.44
CA TRP A 103 -8.43 -4.65 11.33
C TRP A 103 -9.18 -5.75 10.57
N LYS A 104 -9.71 -5.44 9.38
CA LYS A 104 -10.34 -6.44 8.52
C LYS A 104 -9.34 -7.48 8.03
N GLN A 105 -8.13 -7.07 7.65
CA GLN A 105 -7.06 -7.99 7.27
C GLN A 105 -6.66 -8.91 8.43
N LEU A 106 -6.46 -8.35 9.62
CA LEU A 106 -6.12 -9.12 10.81
C LEU A 106 -7.19 -10.17 11.12
N GLN A 107 -8.47 -9.80 11.04
CA GLN A 107 -9.58 -10.72 11.24
C GLN A 107 -9.61 -11.83 10.17
N HIS A 108 -9.35 -11.49 8.90
CA HIS A 108 -9.25 -12.47 7.83
C HIS A 108 -8.15 -13.52 8.12
N PHE A 109 -6.95 -13.08 8.48
CA PHE A 109 -5.83 -13.98 8.77
C PHE A 109 -6.04 -14.83 10.03
N ARG A 110 -6.63 -14.26 11.09
CA ARG A 110 -7.00 -15.01 12.30
C ARG A 110 -8.01 -16.11 11.99
N THR A 111 -9.04 -15.81 11.20
CA THR A 111 -10.06 -16.80 10.79
C THR A 111 -9.46 -17.96 9.99
N ARG A 112 -8.37 -17.71 9.26
CA ARG A 112 -7.65 -18.74 8.49
C ARG A 112 -6.58 -19.49 9.29
N ASN A 113 -6.49 -19.27 10.61
CA ASN A 113 -5.42 -19.80 11.48
C ASN A 113 -4.00 -19.49 10.97
N MET A 114 -3.82 -18.37 10.25
CA MET A 114 -2.51 -17.93 9.74
C MET A 114 -1.74 -17.10 10.77
N LEU A 115 -2.40 -16.62 11.81
CA LEU A 115 -1.82 -15.90 12.94
C LEU A 115 -2.40 -16.53 14.21
N MET A 116 -1.57 -17.24 14.98
CA MET A 116 -1.91 -17.79 16.30
C MET A 116 -2.19 -16.67 17.30
#